data_AF-A0A7S1YQ86-F1
#
_entry.id   AF-A0A7S1YQ86-F1
#
_cell.length_a   1.000
_cell.length_b   1.000
_cell.length_c   1.000
_cell.angle_alpha   90.00
_cell.angle_beta   90.00
_cell.angle_gamma   90.00
#
_symmetry.space_group_name_H-M   'P 1'
#
loop_
_entity.id
_entity.type
_entity.pdbx_description
1 polymer ?
#
loop_
_entity_poly.entity_id
_entity_poly.type
_entity_poly.pdbx_seq_one_letter_code
_entity_poly.pdbx_strand_id
1 'polypeptide(L)'
;MVVGTTHLYWHPHYEYVKLHQTKFVLDQMNAFCKKMFLMNNKKVVKQTPCILCVDLNSKPNSIVYEFITRGVVDGWRVAPWRMMEELEDLERDGEVIRKQEGICRKKMTKHCRKIILYL
;
A
#
# COMPACT_ATOMS: atom_id res chain seq x y z
N MET A 1 -18.85 16.25 3.72
CA MET A 1 -17.41 16.44 3.52
C MET A 1 -16.70 15.59 4.56
N VAL A 2 -15.66 14.86 4.17
CA VAL A 2 -14.86 14.02 5.07
C VAL A 2 -13.45 14.59 5.12
N VAL A 3 -12.89 14.72 6.32
CA VAL A 3 -11.51 15.19 6.50
C VAL A 3 -10.73 14.10 7.23
N GLY A 4 -9.63 13.68 6.63
CA GLY A 4 -8.69 12.71 7.20
C GLY A 4 -7.37 13.39 7.53
N THR A 5 -6.76 12.97 8.64
CA THR A 5 -5.40 13.32 8.99
C THR A 5 -4.62 12.08 9.42
N THR A 6 -3.34 12.00 9.05
CA THR A 6 -2.46 10.92 9.48
C THR A 6 -0.99 11.34 9.42
N HIS A 7 -0.15 10.62 10.15
CA HIS A 7 1.30 10.76 10.14
C HIS A 7 1.88 9.36 9.97
N LEU A 8 2.51 9.11 8.81
CA LEU A 8 3.00 7.79 8.43
C LEU A 8 4.30 7.43 9.15
N TYR A 9 4.65 6.15 9.10
CA TYR A 9 5.92 5.66 9.63
C TYR A 9 7.12 6.41 9.05
N TRP A 10 8.14 6.68 9.87
CA TRP A 10 9.19 7.64 9.52
C TRP A 10 10.41 7.02 8.83
N HIS A 11 10.67 5.73 9.00
CA HIS A 11 11.94 5.15 8.59
C HIS A 11 12.11 5.18 7.06
N PRO A 12 13.23 5.71 6.54
CA PRO A 12 13.41 5.94 5.10
C PRO A 12 13.39 4.64 4.28
N HIS A 13 13.96 3.56 4.80
CA HIS A 13 14.04 2.25 4.12
C HIS A 13 12.73 1.43 4.12
N TYR A 14 11.70 1.84 4.88
CA TYR A 14 10.45 1.08 4.98
C TYR A 14 9.35 1.72 4.12
N GLU A 15 9.67 1.94 2.84
CA GLU A 15 8.72 2.53 1.89
C GLU A 15 7.48 1.64 1.69
N TYR A 16 7.64 0.31 1.76
CA TYR A 16 6.49 -0.61 1.73
C TYR A 16 5.53 -0.41 2.90
N VAL A 17 6.02 -0.11 4.10
CA VAL A 17 5.17 0.13 5.28
C VAL A 17 4.32 1.36 5.04
N LYS A 18 4.97 2.45 4.59
CA LYS A 18 4.29 3.72 4.28
C LYS A 18 3.24 3.53 3.18
N LEU A 19 3.54 2.73 2.15
CA LEU A 19 2.59 2.41 1.07
C LEU A 19 1.35 1.65 1.60
N HIS A 20 1.55 0.64 2.44
CA HIS A 20 0.44 -0.11 3.05
C HIS A 20 -0.39 0.75 4.00
N GLN A 21 0.24 1.58 4.82
CA GLN A 21 -0.45 2.52 5.70
C GLN A 21 -1.31 3.51 4.89
N THR A 22 -0.76 4.03 3.78
CA THR A 22 -1.49 4.93 2.88
C THR A 22 -2.72 4.25 2.29
N LYS A 23 -2.57 3.01 1.78
CA LYS A 23 -3.68 2.20 1.29
C LYS A 23 -4.76 2.00 2.35
N PHE A 24 -4.35 1.63 3.54
CA PHE A 24 -5.26 1.40 4.66
C PHE A 24 -6.06 2.65 5.01
N VAL A 25 -5.41 3.81 5.14
CA VAL A 25 -6.08 5.08 5.45
C VAL A 25 -7.10 5.44 4.37
N LEU A 26 -6.74 5.35 3.09
CA LEU A 26 -7.64 5.66 1.99
C LEU A 26 -8.84 4.70 1.91
N ASP A 27 -8.62 3.40 2.18
CA ASP A 27 -9.70 2.41 2.25
C ASP A 27 -10.68 2.71 3.38
N GLN A 28 -10.16 3.06 4.56
CA GLN A 28 -10.99 3.42 5.71
C GLN A 28 -11.77 4.71 5.45
N MET A 29 -11.16 5.70 4.80
CA MET A 29 -11.86 6.91 4.39
C MET A 29 -12.98 6.60 3.39
N ASN A 30 -12.75 5.72 2.41
CA ASN A 30 -13.80 5.32 1.46
C ASN A 30 -14.93 4.56 2.18
N ALA A 31 -14.59 3.61 3.05
CA ALA A 31 -15.58 2.88 3.86
C ALA A 31 -16.42 3.83 4.73
N PHE A 32 -15.78 4.84 5.34
CA PHE A 32 -16.46 5.87 6.10
C PHE A 32 -17.42 6.69 5.23
N CYS A 33 -16.99 7.11 4.03
CA CYS A 33 -17.84 7.82 3.08
C CYS A 33 -19.07 7.00 2.69
N LYS A 34 -18.88 5.70 2.40
CA LYS A 34 -19.98 4.76 2.08
C LYS A 34 -20.95 4.61 3.25
N LYS A 35 -20.45 4.50 4.48
CA LYS A 35 -21.29 4.44 5.68
C LYS A 35 -22.11 5.73 5.87
N MET A 36 -21.48 6.89 5.70
CA MET A 36 -22.15 8.20 5.77
C MET A 36 -23.23 8.36 4.69
N PHE A 37 -22.99 7.80 3.50
CA PHE A 37 -23.95 7.81 2.41
C PHE A 37 -25.21 7.00 2.77
N LEU A 38 -25.02 5.77 3.27
CA LEU A 38 -26.12 4.88 3.66
C LEU A 38 -26.97 5.48 4.79
N MET A 39 -26.34 6.09 5.80
CA MET A 39 -27.06 6.73 6.92
C MET A 39 -27.96 7.90 6.47
N ASN A 40 -27.61 8.58 5.38
CA ASN A 40 -28.35 9.75 4.90
C ASN A 40 -29.48 9.40 3.90
N ASN A 41 -29.82 8.10 3.69
CA ASN A 41 -30.89 7.63 2.80
C ASN A 41 -30.87 8.25 1.39
N LYS A 42 -29.69 8.64 0.89
CA LYS A 42 -29.56 9.24 -0.43
C LYS A 42 -29.66 8.13 -1.49
N LYS A 43 -30.58 8.28 -2.44
CA LYS A 43 -30.78 7.32 -3.55
C LYS A 43 -29.74 7.46 -4.68
N VAL A 44 -28.98 8.55 -4.71
CA VAL A 44 -27.98 8.85 -5.74
C VAL A 44 -26.60 8.95 -5.10
N VAL A 45 -25.69 8.04 -5.44
CA VAL A 45 -24.28 8.07 -5.01
C VAL A 45 -23.61 9.30 -5.59
N LYS A 46 -23.63 10.43 -4.86
CA LYS A 46 -22.78 11.57 -5.16
C LYS A 46 -21.43 11.35 -4.49
N GLN A 47 -20.35 11.57 -5.24
CA GLN A 47 -18.98 11.56 -4.69
C GLN A 47 -18.95 12.49 -3.46
N THR A 48 -18.55 11.94 -2.31
CA THR A 48 -18.42 12.75 -1.10
C THR A 48 -17.07 13.45 -1.14
N PRO A 49 -17.03 14.80 -1.08
CA PRO A 49 -15.75 15.51 -1.11
C PRO A 49 -14.93 15.13 0.13
N CYS A 50 -13.68 14.76 -0.11
CA CYS A 50 -12.72 14.33 0.90
C CYS A 50 -11.49 15.22 0.87
N ILE A 51 -10.97 15.58 2.04
CA ILE A 51 -9.69 16.26 2.21
C ILE A 51 -8.79 15.35 3.05
N LEU A 52 -7.58 15.08 2.59
CA LEU A 52 -6.58 14.33 3.33
C LEU A 52 -5.36 15.22 3.55
N CYS A 53 -5.13 15.59 4.81
CA CYS A 53 -3.91 16.28 5.24
C CYS A 53 -2.99 15.26 5.88
N VAL A 54 -1.80 15.04 5.33
CA VAL A 54 -0.95 13.92 5.78
C VAL A 54 0.52 14.29 5.77
N ASP A 55 1.22 13.92 6.84
CA ASP A 55 2.67 13.78 6.83
C ASP A 55 3.02 12.37 6.35
N LEU A 56 3.50 12.27 5.11
CA LEU A 56 3.77 10.99 4.46
C LEU A 56 5.14 10.40 4.82
N ASN A 57 6.04 11.17 5.46
CA ASN A 57 7.46 10.81 5.58
C ASN A 57 8.05 10.28 4.26
N SER A 58 7.62 10.87 3.14
CA SER A 58 7.92 10.43 1.78
C SER A 58 8.12 11.62 0.86
N LYS A 59 9.06 11.50 -0.08
CA LYS A 59 9.37 12.56 -1.06
C LYS A 59 8.32 12.59 -2.20
N PRO A 60 8.20 13.69 -2.97
CA PRO A 60 7.28 13.77 -4.11
C PRO A 60 7.50 12.72 -5.22
N ASN A 61 8.71 12.15 -5.32
CA ASN A 61 9.04 11.08 -6.26
C ASN A 61 8.90 9.66 -5.68
N SER A 62 8.36 9.53 -4.46
CA SER A 62 8.12 8.24 -3.79
C SER A 62 6.98 7.47 -4.42
N ILE A 63 6.96 6.15 -4.20
CA ILE A 63 5.83 5.31 -4.62
C ILE A 63 4.54 5.67 -3.89
N VAL A 64 4.66 6.20 -2.66
CA VAL A 64 3.53 6.62 -1.84
C VAL A 64 2.82 7.81 -2.47
N TYR A 65 3.58 8.81 -2.91
CA TYR A 65 3.04 9.97 -3.62
C TYR A 65 2.43 9.58 -4.97
N GLU A 66 3.10 8.69 -5.71
CA GLU A 66 2.57 8.12 -6.96
C GLU A 66 1.23 7.41 -6.72
N PHE A 67 1.11 6.63 -5.64
CA PHE A 67 -0.13 5.93 -5.30
C PHE A 67 -1.28 6.87 -4.99
N ILE A 68 -1.05 7.95 -4.24
CA ILE A 68 -2.10 8.94 -3.92
C ILE A 68 -2.58 9.67 -5.17
N THR A 69 -1.66 10.03 -6.07
CA THR A 69 -1.98 10.84 -7.26
C THR A 69 -2.54 10.04 -8.42
N ARG A 70 -2.07 8.81 -8.63
CA ARG A 70 -2.51 7.94 -9.74
C ARG A 70 -3.58 6.94 -9.33
N GLY A 71 -3.74 6.69 -8.04
CA GLY A 71 -4.64 5.65 -7.50
C GLY A 71 -4.18 4.22 -7.79
N VAL A 72 -3.03 4.02 -8.45
CA VAL A 72 -2.50 2.67 -8.73
C VAL A 72 -0.98 2.69 -8.79
N VAL A 73 -0.35 1.69 -8.18
CA VAL A 73 1.10 1.45 -8.26
C VAL A 73 1.43 -0.03 -8.25
N ASP A 74 2.63 -0.35 -8.70
CA ASP A 74 3.24 -1.66 -8.53
C ASP A 74 3.98 -1.77 -7.18
N GLY A 75 3.33 -2.40 -6.21
CA GLY A 75 3.89 -2.60 -4.86
C GLY A 75 5.15 -3.47 -4.84
N TRP A 76 5.44 -4.24 -5.90
CA TRP A 76 6.68 -5.02 -6.00
C TRP A 76 7.93 -4.16 -5.99
N ARG A 77 7.84 -2.89 -6.43
CA ARG A 77 8.99 -1.97 -6.48
C ARG A 77 9.62 -1.71 -5.10
N VAL A 78 8.84 -1.86 -4.03
CA VAL A 78 9.26 -1.59 -2.65
C VAL A 78 9.15 -2.81 -1.74
N ALA A 79 8.78 -3.97 -2.29
CA ALA A 79 8.55 -5.18 -1.52
C ALA A 79 9.80 -5.61 -0.71
N PRO A 80 9.70 -5.82 0.61
CA PRO A 80 10.85 -6.17 1.44
C PRO A 80 11.41 -7.55 1.10
N TRP A 81 10.58 -8.47 0.59
CA TRP A 81 11.04 -9.79 0.15
C TRP A 81 11.89 -9.74 -1.13
N ARG A 82 11.88 -8.64 -1.88
CA ARG A 82 12.85 -8.42 -2.96
C ARG A 82 14.25 -8.19 -2.40
N MET A 83 14.35 -7.43 -1.31
CA MET A 83 15.63 -7.26 -0.60
C MET A 83 16.04 -8.53 0.13
N MET A 84 15.10 -9.31 0.66
CA MET A 84 15.42 -10.63 1.24
C MET A 84 15.87 -11.63 0.18
N GLU A 85 15.29 -11.64 -1.03
CA GLU A 85 15.78 -12.47 -2.15
C GLU A 85 17.23 -12.09 -2.53
N GLU A 86 17.54 -10.79 -2.61
CA GLU A 86 18.91 -10.31 -2.91
C GLU A 86 19.90 -10.64 -1.77
N LEU A 87 19.48 -10.57 -0.50
CA LEU A 87 20.31 -10.96 0.65
C LEU A 87 20.48 -12.48 0.76
N GLU A 88 19.43 -13.26 0.49
CA GLU A 88 19.48 -14.72 0.41
C GLU A 88 20.36 -15.17 -0.75
N ASP A 89 20.37 -14.48 -1.90
CA ASP A 89 21.27 -14.79 -3.02
C ASP A 89 22.74 -14.53 -2.66
N LEU A 90 23.02 -13.45 -1.92
CA LEU A 90 24.35 -13.16 -1.39
C LEU A 90 24.78 -14.16 -0.30
N GLU A 91 23.86 -14.66 0.52
CA GLU A 91 24.13 -15.73 1.50
C GLU A 91 24.24 -17.12 0.84
N ARG A 92 23.49 -17.37 -0.24
CA ARG A 92 23.51 -18.62 -1.03
C ARG A 92 24.83 -18.85 -1.76
N ASP A 93 25.55 -17.79 -2.13
CA ASP A 93 26.92 -17.89 -2.67
C ASP A 93 27.92 -18.43 -1.63
N GLY A 94 27.53 -18.51 -0.35
CA GLY A 94 28.32 -19.07 0.75
C GLY A 94 27.99 -20.52 1.16
N GLU A 95 26.77 -21.03 0.99
CA GLU A 95 26.45 -22.42 1.35
C GLU A 95 25.15 -22.97 0.73
N VAL A 96 25.24 -24.18 0.18
CA VAL A 96 24.15 -24.86 -0.54
C VAL A 96 23.14 -25.47 0.44
N ILE A 97 21.93 -24.89 0.56
CA ILE A 97 20.80 -25.54 1.24
C ILE A 97 19.66 -25.84 0.26
N ARG A 98 19.28 -27.12 0.19
CA ARG A 98 18.36 -27.71 -0.78
C ARG A 98 16.87 -27.52 -0.42
N LYS A 99 16.10 -27.03 -1.41
CA LYS A 99 14.77 -27.50 -1.85
C LYS A 99 13.58 -27.56 -0.86
N GLN A 100 13.29 -26.53 -0.06
CA GLN A 100 11.94 -26.39 0.56
C GLN A 100 11.16 -25.10 0.20
N GLU A 101 11.75 -24.16 -0.55
CA GLU A 101 11.15 -22.84 -0.82
C GLU A 101 10.00 -22.82 -1.86
N GLY A 102 9.72 -23.93 -2.55
CA GLY A 102 8.79 -23.96 -3.67
C GLY A 102 7.30 -23.76 -3.32
N ILE A 103 6.91 -23.94 -2.06
CA ILE A 103 5.50 -23.90 -1.63
C ILE A 103 5.08 -22.48 -1.21
N CYS A 104 5.98 -21.67 -0.64
CA CYS A 104 5.67 -20.31 -0.21
C CYS A 104 5.62 -19.32 -1.40
N ARG A 105 6.49 -19.51 -2.41
CA ARG A 105 6.59 -18.67 -3.63
C ARG A 105 5.29 -18.60 -4.46
N LYS A 106 4.45 -19.65 -4.44
CA LYS A 106 3.24 -19.71 -5.29
C LYS A 106 1.97 -19.10 -4.67
N LYS A 107 1.89 -18.95 -3.34
CA LYS A 107 0.67 -18.46 -2.68
C LYS A 107 0.59 -16.93 -2.56
N MET A 108 1.70 -16.20 -2.58
CA MET A 108 1.71 -14.73 -2.39
C MET A 108 1.72 -13.89 -3.69
N THR A 109 1.88 -14.51 -4.86
CA THR A 109 2.34 -13.80 -6.08
C THR A 109 1.27 -13.17 -6.96
N LYS A 110 -0.04 -13.30 -6.67
CA LYS A 110 -1.10 -12.73 -7.53
C LYS A 110 -1.86 -11.54 -6.94
N HIS A 111 -1.92 -11.39 -5.62
CA HIS A 111 -2.82 -10.40 -5.00
C HIS A 111 -2.16 -9.04 -4.67
N CYS A 112 -0.81 -8.96 -4.64
CA CYS A 112 -0.08 -7.74 -4.26
C CYS A 112 0.64 -7.00 -5.40
N ARG A 113 0.47 -7.42 -6.66
CA ARG A 113 1.18 -6.79 -7.82
C ARG A 113 0.60 -5.45 -8.25
N LYS A 114 -0.68 -5.20 -7.99
CA LYS A 114 -1.32 -3.91 -8.26
C LYS A 114 -2.04 -3.48 -7.01
N ILE A 115 -1.53 -2.45 -6.34
CA ILE A 115 -2.27 -1.79 -5.28
C ILE A 115 -3.15 -0.77 -5.98
N ILE A 116 -4.45 -1.07 -6.04
CA ILE A 116 -5.45 -0.25 -6.71
C ILE A 116 -6.29 0.43 -5.64
N LEU A 117 -6.43 1.74 -5.77
CA LEU A 117 -7.42 2.53 -5.07
C LEU A 117 -8.73 2.44 -5.85
N TYR A 118 -9.72 1.80 -5.24
CA TYR A 118 -11.10 1.87 -5.73
C TYR A 118 -11.74 3.08 -5.03
N LEU A 119 -11.75 4.23 -5.71
CA LEU A 119 -12.55 5.39 -5.29
C LEU A 119 -14.03 5.11 -5.62
#